data_AF-A0A817U892-F1
#
_entry.id   AF-A0A817U892-F1
#
_cell.length_a   1.000
_cell.length_b   1.000
_cell.length_c   1.000
_cell.angle_alpha   90.00
_cell.angle_beta   90.00
_cell.angle_gamma   90.00
#
_symmetry.space_group_name_H-M   'P 1'
#
loop_
_entity.id
_entity.type
_entity.pdbx_description
1 polymer ?
#
loop_
_entity_poly.entity_id
_entity_poly.type
_entity_poly.pdbx_seq_one_letter_code
_entity_poly.pdbx_strand_id
1 'polypeptide(L)'
;MPMARKSTRLRYRKYGLKKGAYSKYASKSRIYREPANVHHFKRSCELTPVNQAAAGQIVPVLFQMTQLPGYTDFSNLYDQFRVDKIYVRVVPQFNFALLQTSVAATPAIQPTDISEDILACIDYTAIGPTTQGGIEEYGNMKRFRNGKPAVLKYTPSILKSILGVNGSPIFQAAFKQWVDTAYIANCAFYASYWYLPDCVQIGGT
;
A
#
# COMPACT_ATOMS: atom_id res chain seq x y z
N MET A 1 -4.70 58.65 19.41
CA MET A 1 -5.33 57.93 20.55
C MET A 1 -4.67 56.58 20.73
N PRO A 2 -4.03 56.29 21.87
CA PRO A 2 -3.48 54.97 22.16
C PRO A 2 -4.57 54.10 22.83
N MET A 3 -4.82 52.90 22.32
CA MET A 3 -5.63 51.91 23.03
C MET A 3 -4.82 50.64 23.29
N ALA A 4 -4.89 50.23 24.57
CA ALA A 4 -3.95 49.38 25.27
C ALA A 4 -4.00 47.90 24.86
N ARG A 5 -2.83 47.27 24.82
CA ARG A 5 -2.66 45.82 24.81
C ARG A 5 -3.11 45.23 26.15
N LYS A 6 -4.05 44.28 26.16
CA LYS A 6 -4.30 43.39 27.31
C LYS A 6 -3.95 41.94 26.95
N SER A 7 -2.88 41.50 27.61
CA SER A 7 -2.40 40.13 27.75
C SER A 7 -3.48 39.16 28.23
N THR A 8 -3.60 38.01 27.59
CA THR A 8 -4.17 36.77 28.17
C THR A 8 -3.23 35.59 27.95
N ARG A 9 -1.98 35.74 28.40
CA ARG A 9 -1.24 34.58 28.94
C ARG A 9 -1.86 34.29 30.31
N LEU A 10 -2.41 33.09 30.51
CA LEU A 10 -2.63 32.33 31.76
C LEU A 10 -3.88 31.43 31.65
N ARG A 11 -3.75 30.30 30.94
CA ARG A 11 -4.60 29.10 31.16
C ARG A 11 -3.76 27.83 31.25
N TYR A 12 -2.60 27.94 31.91
CA TYR A 12 -1.92 26.79 32.48
C TYR A 12 -2.07 26.87 34.00
N ARG A 13 -2.41 25.72 34.61
CA ARG A 13 -2.48 25.43 36.05
C ARG A 13 -3.78 25.79 36.78
N LYS A 14 -4.78 24.91 36.66
CA LYS A 14 -5.60 24.44 37.79
C LYS A 14 -6.25 23.13 37.34
N TYR A 15 -6.27 22.11 38.21
CA TYR A 15 -6.40 20.66 37.93
C TYR A 15 -5.06 19.99 37.56
N GLY A 16 -4.07 19.87 38.45
CA GLY A 16 -4.23 19.40 39.82
C GLY A 16 -4.15 17.87 39.85
N LEU A 17 -2.91 17.35 39.77
CA LEU A 17 -2.41 16.28 40.61
C LEU A 17 -3.39 15.11 40.91
N LYS A 18 -3.65 14.26 39.90
CA LYS A 18 -3.90 12.82 40.11
C LYS A 18 -2.85 11.93 39.42
N LYS A 19 -1.68 12.49 39.09
CA LYS A 19 -0.47 11.74 38.72
C LYS A 19 0.27 11.35 40.01
N GLY A 20 -0.13 10.28 40.68
CA GLY A 20 0.64 9.78 41.82
C GLY A 20 0.01 8.65 42.64
N ALA A 21 -1.32 8.58 42.73
CA ALA A 21 -1.97 7.59 43.61
C ALA A 21 -2.20 6.21 42.96
N TYR A 22 -2.25 6.12 41.63
CA TYR A 22 -2.45 4.84 40.91
C TYR A 22 -1.15 4.18 40.43
N SER A 23 0.01 4.70 40.82
CA SER A 23 1.31 4.13 40.40
C SER A 23 1.80 3.01 41.32
N LYS A 24 1.20 2.80 42.50
CA LYS A 24 1.69 1.80 43.47
C LYS A 24 1.37 0.35 43.11
N TYR A 25 0.50 0.13 42.13
CA TYR A 25 0.13 -1.21 41.62
C TYR A 25 0.28 -1.35 40.09
N ALA A 26 0.86 -0.35 39.42
CA ALA A 26 1.04 -0.35 37.97
C ALA A 26 2.35 -1.00 37.50
N SER A 27 3.14 -1.57 38.41
CA SER A 27 4.18 -2.55 38.08
C SER A 27 3.66 -3.96 38.38
N LYS A 28 2.53 -4.34 37.77
CA LYS A 28 2.41 -5.75 37.39
C LYS A 28 3.66 -6.02 36.57
N SER A 29 4.52 -6.85 37.11
CA SER A 29 5.73 -7.32 36.48
C SER A 29 5.45 -7.47 35.00
N ARG A 30 6.33 -6.92 34.16
CA ARG A 30 6.48 -7.47 32.82
C ARG A 30 6.86 -8.91 33.10
N ILE A 31 5.87 -9.80 33.20
CA ILE A 31 6.07 -11.23 33.00
C ILE A 31 6.95 -11.22 31.77
N TYR A 32 8.20 -11.67 31.94
CA TYR A 32 9.08 -11.92 30.82
C TYR A 32 8.27 -12.88 29.97
N ARG A 33 7.55 -12.34 28.99
CA ARG A 33 6.92 -13.16 27.97
C ARG A 33 8.12 -13.86 27.40
N GLU A 34 8.17 -15.18 27.57
CA GLU A 34 9.07 -15.99 26.77
C GLU A 34 8.98 -15.43 25.35
N PRO A 35 10.12 -15.08 24.73
CA PRO A 35 10.08 -14.52 23.40
C PRO A 35 9.28 -15.51 22.58
N ALA A 36 8.13 -15.09 22.07
CA ALA A 36 7.37 -15.91 21.15
C ALA A 36 8.38 -16.35 20.08
N ASN A 37 8.44 -17.64 19.76
CA ASN A 37 9.29 -18.22 18.72
C ASN A 37 8.81 -17.73 17.33
N VAL A 38 8.73 -16.42 17.16
CA VAL A 38 8.17 -15.69 16.04
C VAL A 38 9.22 -14.66 15.66
N HIS A 39 9.86 -14.92 14.53
CA HIS A 39 10.84 -14.01 13.96
C HIS A 39 10.14 -13.08 12.97
N HIS A 40 10.40 -11.78 13.11
CA HIS A 40 9.87 -10.77 12.20
C HIS A 40 10.92 -10.39 11.17
N PHE A 41 10.58 -10.59 9.90
CA PHE A 41 11.43 -10.23 8.77
C PHE A 41 10.82 -9.09 7.98
N LYS A 42 11.69 -8.26 7.41
CA LYS A 42 11.33 -7.27 6.39
C LYS A 42 12.16 -7.55 5.15
N ARG A 43 11.48 -7.76 4.02
CA ARG A 43 12.08 -7.99 2.70
C ARG A 43 11.46 -7.05 1.68
N SER A 44 12.17 -6.83 0.60
CA SER A 44 11.73 -6.02 -0.54
C SER A 44 12.21 -6.69 -1.81
N CYS A 45 11.42 -6.59 -2.87
CA CYS A 45 11.80 -6.90 -4.24
C CYS A 45 11.29 -5.78 -5.15
N GLU A 46 11.89 -5.68 -6.32
CA GLU A 46 11.36 -4.85 -7.40
C GLU A 46 10.50 -5.76 -8.28
N LEU A 47 9.26 -5.34 -8.53
CA LEU A 47 8.37 -6.03 -9.47
C LEU A 47 8.69 -5.58 -10.89
N THR A 48 8.24 -6.36 -11.87
CA THR A 48 8.36 -6.00 -13.28
C THR A 48 7.83 -4.58 -13.53
N PRO A 49 8.61 -3.70 -14.18
CA PRO A 49 8.14 -2.37 -14.54
C PRO A 49 6.88 -2.44 -15.39
N VAL A 50 5.93 -1.55 -15.12
CA VAL A 50 4.74 -1.40 -15.96
C VAL A 50 5.03 -0.31 -16.98
N ASN A 51 5.01 -0.68 -18.26
CA ASN A 51 5.06 0.29 -19.35
C ASN A 51 3.65 0.86 -19.52
N GLN A 52 3.49 2.18 -19.42
CA GLN A 52 2.21 2.84 -19.66
C GLN A 52 1.76 2.62 -21.11
N ALA A 53 0.51 2.22 -21.28
CA ALA A 53 -0.16 2.19 -22.56
C ALA A 53 -0.80 3.55 -22.88
N ALA A 54 -1.06 3.83 -24.16
CA ALA A 54 -1.68 5.07 -24.65
C ALA A 54 -3.10 5.33 -24.11
N ALA A 55 -3.71 4.33 -23.47
CA ALA A 55 -4.91 4.50 -22.64
C ALA A 55 -4.54 4.09 -21.22
N GLY A 56 -4.89 4.93 -20.23
CA GLY A 56 -4.61 4.67 -18.82
C GLY A 56 -4.92 3.23 -18.43
N GLN A 57 -4.02 2.61 -17.66
CA GLN A 57 -4.02 1.17 -17.39
C GLN A 57 -4.29 0.89 -15.92
N ILE A 58 -5.13 -0.12 -15.65
CA ILE A 58 -5.26 -0.69 -14.32
C ILE A 58 -4.31 -1.87 -14.16
N VAL A 59 -3.53 -1.82 -13.08
CA VAL A 59 -2.55 -2.83 -12.72
C VAL A 59 -2.99 -3.51 -11.43
N PRO A 60 -3.37 -4.81 -11.47
CA PRO A 60 -3.53 -5.60 -10.27
C PRO A 60 -2.14 -5.89 -9.68
N VAL A 61 -1.97 -5.65 -8.39
CA VAL A 61 -0.73 -5.96 -7.68
C VAL A 61 -0.97 -7.13 -6.74
N LEU A 62 -0.43 -8.27 -7.14
CA LEU A 62 -0.51 -9.56 -6.45
C LEU A 62 0.87 -9.91 -5.93
N PHE A 63 0.94 -10.33 -4.66
CA PHE A 63 2.20 -10.70 -4.02
C PHE A 63 2.26 -12.19 -3.76
N GLN A 64 3.40 -12.78 -4.05
CA GLN A 64 3.73 -14.15 -3.67
C GLN A 64 5.10 -14.17 -3.01
N MET A 65 5.29 -15.07 -2.05
CA MET A 65 6.58 -15.19 -1.36
C MET A 65 7.71 -15.61 -2.29
N THR A 66 7.41 -16.35 -3.36
CA THR A 66 8.37 -16.77 -4.40
C THR A 66 8.99 -15.59 -5.15
N GLN A 67 8.35 -14.42 -5.15
CA GLN A 67 8.88 -13.20 -5.75
C GLN A 67 9.96 -12.53 -4.87
N LEU A 68 10.13 -12.96 -3.62
CA LEU A 68 11.15 -12.44 -2.73
C LEU A 68 12.48 -13.19 -2.91
N PRO A 69 13.62 -12.48 -2.91
CA PRO A 69 14.92 -13.13 -2.92
C PRO A 69 15.14 -13.93 -1.63
N GLY A 70 15.68 -15.15 -1.76
CA GLY A 70 15.96 -16.03 -0.63
C GLY A 70 14.71 -16.62 0.02
N TYR A 71 13.58 -16.73 -0.70
CA TYR A 71 12.35 -17.27 -0.13
C TYR A 71 12.50 -18.73 0.35
N THR A 72 13.42 -19.49 -0.25
CA THR A 72 13.73 -20.89 0.10
C THR A 72 14.30 -21.03 1.51
N ASP A 73 14.97 -20.00 2.03
CA ASP A 73 15.48 -20.03 3.41
C ASP A 73 14.33 -20.06 4.40
N PHE A 74 13.20 -19.42 4.06
CA PHE A 74 12.01 -19.44 4.90
C PHE A 74 11.35 -20.82 4.93
N SER A 75 11.31 -21.53 3.79
CA SER A 75 10.78 -22.90 3.76
C SER A 75 11.66 -23.93 4.44
N ASN A 76 12.97 -23.67 4.54
CA ASN A 76 13.90 -24.61 5.18
C ASN A 76 13.98 -24.42 6.70
N LEU A 77 13.80 -23.20 7.20
CA LEU A 77 14.04 -22.85 8.61
C LEU A 77 12.76 -22.68 9.43
N TYR A 78 11.59 -22.51 8.80
CA TYR A 78 10.34 -22.24 9.49
C TYR A 78 9.20 -23.10 8.95
N ASP A 79 8.34 -23.57 9.84
CA ASP A 79 7.16 -24.36 9.46
C ASP A 79 6.01 -23.49 8.94
N GLN A 80 5.89 -22.27 9.47
CA GLN A 80 4.77 -21.38 9.16
C GLN A 80 5.23 -19.93 9.04
N PHE A 81 4.54 -19.18 8.20
CA PHE A 81 4.74 -17.75 8.03
C PHE A 81 3.40 -17.01 7.99
N ARG A 82 3.43 -15.71 8.25
CA ARG A 82 2.31 -14.81 7.98
C ARG A 82 2.82 -13.47 7.48
N VAL A 83 2.03 -12.81 6.63
CA VAL A 83 2.36 -11.45 6.15
C VAL A 83 1.57 -10.43 6.97
N ASP A 84 2.28 -9.65 7.78
CA ASP A 84 1.64 -8.64 8.64
C ASP A 84 1.24 -7.38 7.86
N LYS A 85 2.14 -6.90 6.98
CA LYS A 85 1.99 -5.67 6.20
C LYS A 85 2.71 -5.76 4.87
N ILE A 86 2.11 -5.16 3.84
CA ILE A 86 2.73 -4.90 2.55
C ILE A 86 2.83 -3.38 2.34
N TYR A 87 3.95 -2.97 1.74
CA TYR A 87 4.22 -1.61 1.33
C TYR A 87 4.49 -1.63 -0.16
N VAL A 88 3.59 -1.05 -0.95
CA VAL A 88 3.75 -0.92 -2.38
C VAL A 88 4.19 0.52 -2.66
N ARG A 89 5.31 0.65 -3.36
CA ARG A 89 5.85 1.95 -3.78
C ARG A 89 5.89 1.98 -5.30
N VAL A 90 5.14 2.89 -5.89
CA VAL A 90 5.23 3.19 -7.33
C VAL A 90 6.17 4.37 -7.49
N VAL A 91 7.20 4.20 -8.30
CA VAL A 91 8.18 5.27 -8.61
C VAL A 91 8.07 5.57 -10.11
N PRO A 92 7.53 6.73 -10.50
CA PRO A 92 7.50 7.14 -11.90
C PRO A 92 8.93 7.23 -12.45
N GLN A 93 9.18 6.59 -13.59
CA GLN A 93 10.42 6.73 -14.35
C GLN A 93 10.11 7.48 -15.64
N PHE A 94 10.77 8.62 -15.83
CA PHE A 94 10.59 9.43 -17.03
C PHE A 94 11.78 9.20 -17.97
N ASN A 95 11.49 8.83 -19.22
CA ASN A 95 12.52 8.76 -20.24
C ASN A 95 12.68 10.14 -20.91
N PHE A 96 13.67 10.91 -20.48
CA PHE A 96 13.93 12.26 -20.99
C PHE A 96 14.36 12.29 -22.47
N ALA A 97 14.79 11.16 -23.04
CA ALA A 97 15.21 11.11 -24.45
C ALA A 97 14.04 11.33 -25.44
N LEU A 98 12.79 11.06 -25.03
CA LEU A 98 11.59 11.28 -25.85
C LEU A 98 11.13 12.74 -25.88
N LEU A 99 11.63 13.60 -24.97
CA LEU A 99 11.28 15.02 -24.92
C LEU A 99 12.10 15.88 -25.89
N GLN A 100 13.12 15.32 -26.55
CA GLN A 100 14.15 16.09 -27.24
C GLN A 100 14.07 16.03 -28.79
N THR A 101 13.09 15.34 -29.37
CA THR A 101 13.02 15.10 -30.82
C THR A 101 12.10 16.05 -31.61
N SER A 102 11.39 16.99 -30.99
CA SER A 102 10.55 17.97 -31.70
C SER A 102 11.24 19.33 -31.88
N VAL A 103 12.36 19.35 -32.62
CA VAL A 103 12.96 20.60 -33.13
C VAL A 103 12.22 21.04 -34.40
N ALA A 104 10.92 21.35 -34.29
CA ALA A 104 10.16 22.02 -35.33
C ALA A 104 8.92 22.72 -34.73
N ALA A 105 9.11 23.99 -34.34
CA ALA A 105 8.12 25.07 -34.29
C ALA A 105 6.67 24.76 -33.84
N THR A 106 6.46 24.48 -32.56
CA THR A 106 5.22 24.80 -31.81
C THR A 106 5.56 24.81 -30.31
N PRO A 107 4.82 25.54 -29.44
CA PRO A 107 5.29 25.83 -28.09
C PRO A 107 5.53 24.51 -27.34
N ALA A 108 6.75 24.38 -26.83
CA ALA A 108 7.20 23.24 -26.05
C ALA A 108 6.14 22.89 -25.00
N ILE A 109 5.51 21.72 -25.16
CA ILE A 109 4.62 21.18 -24.14
C ILE A 109 5.44 21.08 -22.86
N GLN A 110 5.05 21.90 -21.90
CA GLN A 110 5.64 21.86 -20.57
C GLN A 110 5.23 20.53 -19.92
N PRO A 111 6.08 19.89 -19.11
CA PRO A 111 5.73 18.68 -18.34
C PRO A 111 4.58 18.86 -17.34
N THR A 112 3.90 20.02 -17.38
CA THR A 112 2.83 20.46 -16.50
C THR A 112 1.44 20.34 -17.10
N ASP A 113 1.28 19.85 -18.33
CA ASP A 113 -0.04 19.54 -18.89
C ASP A 113 -0.59 18.27 -18.24
N ILE A 114 -1.08 18.50 -17.02
CA ILE A 114 -1.89 17.72 -16.09
C ILE A 114 -2.23 16.32 -16.59
N SER A 115 -1.24 15.43 -16.51
CA SER A 115 -1.55 14.00 -16.49
C SER A 115 -2.38 13.72 -15.25
N GLU A 116 -3.42 12.89 -15.41
CA GLU A 116 -4.32 12.55 -14.31
C GLU A 116 -3.54 11.99 -13.11
N ASP A 117 -4.13 12.06 -11.92
CA ASP A 117 -3.49 11.51 -10.73
C ASP A 117 -3.51 9.97 -10.75
N ILE A 118 -2.49 9.35 -10.16
CA ILE A 118 -2.47 7.90 -9.93
C ILE A 118 -3.54 7.56 -8.89
N LEU A 119 -4.39 6.59 -9.19
CA LEU A 119 -5.39 6.10 -8.23
C LEU A 119 -4.99 4.72 -7.73
N ALA A 120 -5.30 4.44 -6.48
CA ALA A 120 -5.19 3.08 -5.95
C ALA A 120 -6.36 2.78 -5.03
N CYS A 121 -6.88 1.55 -5.10
CA CYS A 121 -7.83 1.03 -4.12
C CYS A 121 -7.33 -0.28 -3.54
N ILE A 122 -7.90 -0.65 -2.40
CA ILE A 122 -7.63 -1.93 -1.76
C ILE A 122 -8.84 -2.83 -1.98
N ASP A 123 -8.63 -3.98 -2.62
CA ASP A 123 -9.66 -4.99 -2.85
C ASP A 123 -9.08 -6.38 -2.54
N TYR A 124 -9.85 -7.14 -1.78
CA TYR A 124 -9.50 -8.46 -1.26
C TYR A 124 -10.23 -9.59 -1.99
N THR A 125 -10.92 -9.26 -3.08
CA THR A 125 -11.59 -10.21 -3.96
C THR A 125 -10.74 -10.52 -5.20
N ALA A 126 -11.09 -11.57 -5.93
CA ALA A 126 -10.42 -11.93 -7.19
C ALA A 126 -10.93 -11.12 -8.40
N ILE A 127 -12.04 -10.38 -8.24
CA ILE A 127 -12.71 -9.65 -9.32
C ILE A 127 -12.54 -8.16 -9.03
N GLY A 128 -11.45 -7.60 -9.55
CA GLY A 128 -11.14 -6.19 -9.36
C GLY A 128 -11.80 -5.26 -10.38
N PRO A 129 -11.63 -3.95 -10.21
CA PRO A 129 -12.13 -2.96 -11.15
C PRO A 129 -11.40 -3.06 -12.50
N THR A 130 -12.15 -2.86 -13.58
CA THR A 130 -11.62 -2.86 -14.96
C THR A 130 -11.60 -1.47 -15.58
N THR A 131 -12.18 -0.46 -14.90
CA THR A 131 -12.24 0.92 -15.34
C THR A 131 -11.80 1.88 -14.23
N GLN A 132 -11.32 3.07 -14.61
CA GLN A 132 -10.94 4.13 -13.68
C GLN A 132 -12.09 4.50 -12.75
N GLY A 133 -13.30 4.71 -13.31
CA GLY A 133 -14.50 4.98 -12.52
C GLY A 133 -14.79 3.89 -11.49
N GLY A 134 -14.55 2.62 -11.85
CA GLY A 134 -14.67 1.50 -10.92
C GLY A 134 -13.72 1.62 -9.72
N ILE A 135 -12.50 2.16 -9.88
CA ILE A 135 -11.59 2.43 -8.75
C ILE A 135 -12.09 3.60 -7.89
N GLU A 136 -12.63 4.65 -8.51
CA GLU A 136 -13.13 5.83 -7.81
C GLU A 136 -14.36 5.55 -6.93
N GLU A 137 -15.13 4.51 -7.26
CA GLU A 137 -16.26 4.04 -6.45
C GLU A 137 -15.83 3.37 -5.13
N TYR A 138 -14.58 2.94 -4.99
CA TYR A 138 -14.11 2.33 -3.74
C TYR A 138 -14.01 3.37 -2.62
N GLY A 139 -14.72 3.15 -1.51
CA GLY A 139 -14.63 4.03 -0.33
C GLY A 139 -13.24 4.12 0.32
N ASN A 140 -12.32 3.19 -0.02
CA ASN A 140 -10.93 3.19 0.45
C ASN A 140 -9.92 3.73 -0.58
N MET A 141 -10.40 4.30 -1.69
CA MET A 141 -9.58 4.85 -2.77
C MET A 141 -8.61 5.94 -2.27
N LYS A 142 -7.42 5.94 -2.85
CA LYS A 142 -6.35 6.91 -2.62
C LYS A 142 -5.92 7.49 -3.95
N ARG A 143 -5.79 8.81 -3.97
CA ARG A 143 -5.29 9.59 -5.10
C ARG A 143 -3.88 10.06 -4.78
N PHE A 144 -2.96 9.86 -5.71
CA PHE A 144 -1.56 10.24 -5.61
C PHE A 144 -1.20 11.12 -6.79
N ARG A 145 -0.47 12.21 -6.51
CA ARG A 145 -0.05 13.13 -7.54
C ARG A 145 0.88 12.43 -8.53
N ASN A 146 0.59 12.58 -9.83
CA ASN A 146 1.46 12.02 -10.86
C ASN A 146 2.88 12.62 -10.80
N GLY A 147 3.87 11.84 -11.23
CA GLY A 147 5.28 12.20 -11.20
C GLY A 147 5.94 12.24 -9.82
N LYS A 148 5.19 11.95 -8.75
CA LYS A 148 5.76 11.73 -7.41
C LYS A 148 5.67 10.25 -7.04
N PRO A 149 6.64 9.72 -6.27
CA PRO A 149 6.52 8.39 -5.72
C PRO A 149 5.24 8.23 -4.89
N ALA A 150 4.42 7.26 -5.26
CA ALA A 150 3.20 6.91 -4.53
C ALA A 150 3.48 5.72 -3.61
N VAL A 151 2.91 5.73 -2.41
CA VAL A 151 3.10 4.65 -1.41
C VAL A 151 1.75 4.25 -0.83
N LEU A 152 1.41 2.96 -0.97
CA LEU A 152 0.25 2.37 -0.34
C LEU A 152 0.70 1.31 0.67
N LYS A 153 0.15 1.38 1.88
CA LYS A 153 0.43 0.43 2.95
C LYS A 153 -0.87 -0.23 3.37
N TYR A 154 -0.88 -1.56 3.41
CA TYR A 154 -2.06 -2.31 3.84
C TYR A 154 -1.69 -3.64 4.49
N THR A 155 -2.67 -4.28 5.10
CA THR A 155 -2.57 -5.69 5.50
C THR A 155 -3.19 -6.53 4.39
N PRO A 156 -2.43 -7.46 3.78
CA PRO A 156 -2.97 -8.31 2.73
C PRO A 156 -3.93 -9.35 3.30
N SER A 157 -4.73 -9.95 2.43
CA SER A 157 -5.50 -11.16 2.72
C SER A 157 -5.07 -12.29 1.81
N ILE A 158 -5.23 -13.51 2.32
CA ILE A 158 -5.27 -14.72 1.49
C ILE A 158 -6.73 -15.05 1.20
N LEU A 159 -7.00 -15.65 0.04
CA LEU A 159 -8.32 -16.20 -0.26
C LEU A 159 -8.46 -17.56 0.40
N LYS A 160 -9.34 -17.65 1.40
CA LYS A 160 -9.66 -18.90 2.07
C LYS A 160 -10.94 -19.47 1.47
N SER A 161 -10.89 -20.71 1.02
CA SER A 161 -12.11 -21.42 0.61
C SER A 161 -12.95 -21.78 1.85
N ILE A 162 -14.25 -21.62 1.70
CA ILE A 162 -15.27 -22.06 2.64
C ILE A 162 -16.32 -22.85 1.85
N LEU A 163 -16.95 -23.82 2.51
CA LEU A 163 -18.05 -24.57 1.91
C LEU A 163 -19.28 -23.68 1.81
N GLY A 164 -19.74 -23.43 0.59
CA GLY A 164 -21.00 -22.75 0.31
C GLY A 164 -22.20 -23.68 0.35
N VAL A 165 -23.37 -23.12 0.05
CA VAL A 165 -24.60 -23.90 -0.16
C VAL A 165 -24.36 -24.88 -1.32
N ASN A 166 -24.78 -26.13 -1.17
CA ASN A 166 -24.54 -27.24 -2.11
C ASN A 166 -23.07 -27.67 -2.25
N GLY A 167 -22.18 -27.30 -1.32
CA GLY A 167 -20.79 -27.77 -1.29
C GLY A 167 -19.85 -27.10 -2.29
N SER A 168 -20.33 -26.10 -3.05
CA SER A 168 -19.45 -25.30 -3.92
C SER A 168 -18.52 -24.43 -3.08
N PRO A 169 -17.21 -24.35 -3.40
CA PRO A 169 -16.29 -23.51 -2.66
C PRO A 169 -16.61 -22.03 -2.93
N ILE A 170 -16.83 -21.27 -1.86
CA ILE A 170 -16.87 -19.80 -1.87
C ILE A 170 -15.56 -19.31 -1.29
N PHE A 171 -15.02 -18.19 -1.77
CA PHE A 171 -13.78 -17.62 -1.27
C PHE A 171 -14.07 -16.39 -0.41
N GLN A 172 -13.38 -16.29 0.73
CA GLN A 172 -13.43 -15.11 1.59
C GLN A 172 -12.02 -14.64 1.94
N ALA A 173 -11.89 -13.33 2.16
CA ALA A 173 -10.66 -12.72 2.60
C ALA A 173 -10.32 -13.17 4.04
N ALA A 174 -9.15 -13.77 4.22
CA ALA A 174 -8.65 -14.16 5.52
C ALA A 174 -7.38 -13.38 5.87
N PHE A 175 -7.45 -12.56 6.91
CA PHE A 175 -6.37 -11.70 7.36
C PHE A 175 -5.52 -12.38 8.43
N LYS A 176 -4.22 -12.03 8.45
CA LYS A 176 -3.25 -12.46 9.49
C LYS A 176 -3.23 -13.98 9.74
N GLN A 177 -3.53 -14.77 8.73
CA GLN A 177 -3.49 -16.22 8.82
C GLN A 177 -2.03 -16.69 8.78
N TRP A 178 -1.72 -17.69 9.60
CA TRP A 178 -0.51 -18.47 9.45
C TRP A 178 -0.68 -19.43 8.28
N VAL A 179 0.30 -19.44 7.41
CA VAL A 179 0.37 -20.27 6.21
C VAL A 179 1.57 -21.18 6.36
N ASP A 180 1.37 -22.46 6.08
CA ASP A 180 2.46 -23.43 6.06
C ASP A 180 3.41 -23.14 4.89
N THR A 181 4.72 -23.15 5.17
CA THR A 181 5.76 -22.84 4.19
C THR A 181 5.83 -23.86 3.05
N ALA A 182 5.25 -25.05 3.20
CA ALA A 182 5.09 -26.01 2.12
C ALA A 182 4.21 -25.50 0.95
N TYR A 183 3.33 -24.52 1.20
CA TYR A 183 2.41 -23.97 0.19
C TYR A 183 2.82 -22.58 -0.33
N ILE A 184 4.09 -22.21 -0.15
CA ILE A 184 4.60 -20.86 -0.44
C ILE A 184 4.38 -20.39 -1.89
N ALA A 185 4.37 -21.32 -2.85
CA ALA A 185 4.16 -21.04 -4.27
C ALA A 185 2.69 -20.82 -4.65
N ASN A 186 1.76 -21.40 -3.90
CA ASN A 186 0.33 -21.39 -4.23
C ASN A 186 -0.46 -20.35 -3.43
N CYS A 187 0.21 -19.62 -2.52
CA CYS A 187 -0.43 -18.63 -1.66
C CYS A 187 -0.22 -17.22 -2.19
N ALA A 188 -1.15 -16.74 -3.02
CA ALA A 188 -1.19 -15.35 -3.45
C ALA A 188 -1.84 -14.46 -2.37
N PHE A 189 -1.20 -13.32 -2.13
CA PHE A 189 -1.68 -12.25 -1.27
C PHE A 189 -2.29 -11.16 -2.16
N TYR A 190 -3.62 -11.07 -2.11
CA TYR A 190 -4.41 -10.10 -2.84
C TYR A 190 -4.58 -8.85 -2.01
N ALA A 191 -4.57 -7.68 -2.66
CA ALA A 191 -4.99 -6.48 -1.97
C ALA A 191 -5.12 -5.20 -2.79
N SER A 192 -4.39 -4.94 -3.87
CA SER A 192 -4.41 -3.58 -4.43
C SER A 192 -4.46 -3.51 -5.93
N TYR A 193 -5.24 -2.56 -6.42
CA TYR A 193 -5.34 -2.17 -7.82
C TYR A 193 -4.87 -0.74 -7.96
N TRP A 194 -4.12 -0.48 -9.03
CA TRP A 194 -3.54 0.82 -9.32
C TRP A 194 -3.94 1.26 -10.71
N TYR A 195 -4.57 2.41 -10.82
CA TYR A 195 -4.76 3.09 -12.10
C TYR A 195 -3.53 3.96 -12.35
N LEU A 196 -2.83 3.64 -13.44
CA LEU A 196 -1.74 4.42 -13.97
C LEU A 196 -2.28 5.17 -15.20
N PRO A 197 -2.48 6.49 -15.10
CA PRO A 197 -3.04 7.26 -16.20
C PRO A 197 -2.08 7.29 -17.39
N ASP A 198 -2.59 7.65 -18.57
CA ASP A 198 -1.72 7.81 -19.73
C ASP A 198 -0.65 8.87 -19.46
N CYS A 199 0.57 8.61 -19.92
CA CYS A 199 1.53 9.67 -20.13
C CYS A 199 1.26 10.23 -21.52
N VAL A 200 0.56 11.36 -21.62
CA VAL A 200 0.19 12.00 -22.89
C VAL A 200 1.30 11.82 -23.94
N GLN A 201 1.12 10.87 -24.85
CA GLN A 201 1.95 10.78 -26.04
C GLN A 201 1.40 11.78 -27.02
N ILE A 202 2.06 12.94 -27.10
CA ILE A 202 1.74 13.92 -28.11
C ILE A 202 2.26 13.36 -29.42
N GLY A 203 1.36 12.73 -30.17
CA GLY A 203 1.65 12.08 -31.43
C GLY A 203 2.14 13.07 -32.48
N GLY A 204 3.06 12.61 -33.32
CA GLY A 204 3.17 13.06 -34.69
C GLY A 204 2.50 12.00 -35.57
N THR A 205 1.38 12.36 -36.21
CA THR A 205 1.02 11.80 -37.53
C THR A 205 1.86 12.46 -38.60
#